data_AF-A0A137R043-F1
#
_entry.id   AF-A0A137R043-F1
#
_cell.length_a   1.000
_cell.length_b   1.000
_cell.length_c   1.000
_cell.angle_alpha   90.00
_cell.angle_beta   90.00
_cell.angle_gamma   90.00
#
_symmetry.space_group_name_H-M   'P 1'
#
loop_
_entity.id
_entity.type
_entity.pdbx_description
1 polymer ?
#
loop_
_entity_poly.entity_id
_entity_poly.type
_entity_poly.pdbx_seq_one_letter_code
_entity_poly.pdbx_strand_id
1 'polypeptide(L)' 'MAIFLVDGHLYRVHRHYLLEESEVFRGMFHSQPGGKTDYEGTSDERPILLPDVKKEEFEVLMD' A
#
# COMPACT_ATOMS: atom_id res chain seq x y z
N MET A 1 2.12 -7.67 4.06
CA MET A 1 2.16 -6.24 4.44
C MET A 1 2.33 -5.42 3.18
N ALA A 2 1.71 -4.25 3.11
CA ALA A 2 1.90 -3.25 2.07
C ALA A 2 2.47 -1.99 2.71
N ILE A 3 3.46 -1.37 2.06
CA ILE A 3 4.06 -0.11 2.49
C ILE A 3 3.50 1.01 1.62
N PHE A 4 3.03 2.09 2.23
CA PHE A 4 2.53 3.29 1.56
C PHE A 4 3.39 4.48 1.94
N LEU A 5 3.62 5.40 1.01
CA LEU A 5 4.18 6.72 1.29
C LEU A 5 3.08 7.75 1.09
N VAL A 6 2.69 8.40 2.17
CA VAL A 6 1.59 9.37 2.23
C VAL A 6 2.12 10.63 2.88
N ASP A 7 2.08 11.76 2.17
CA ASP A 7 2.56 13.04 2.69
C ASP A 7 3.95 12.97 3.36
N GLY A 8 4.88 12.22 2.75
CA GLY A 8 6.24 12.01 3.27
C GLY A 8 6.38 11.01 4.42
N HIS A 9 5.31 10.32 4.82
CA HIS A 9 5.29 9.34 5.92
C HIS A 9 5.05 7.92 5.41
N LEU A 10 5.80 6.96 5.95
CA LEU A 10 5.66 5.55 5.61
C LEU A 10 4.65 4.87 6.52
N TYR A 11 3.67 4.21 5.92
CA TYR A 11 2.65 3.44 6.62
C TYR A 11 2.73 1.96 6.24
N ARG A 12 2.71 1.10 7.25
CA ARG A 12 2.71 -0.35 7.08
C ARG A 12 1.33 -0.92 7.35
N VAL A 13 0.69 -1.40 6.29
CA VAL A 13 -0.71 -1.84 6.30
C VAL A 13 -0.79 -3.34 6.06
N HIS A 14 -1.72 -4.01 6.75
CA HIS A 14 -1.96 -5.43 6.48
C HIS A 14 -2.67 -5.60 5.14
N ARG A 15 -2.12 -6.44 4.24
CA ARG A 15 -2.70 -6.66 2.90
C ARG A 15 -4.11 -7.24 2.97
N HIS A 16 -4.44 -7.96 4.05
CA HIS A 16 -5.75 -8.59 4.24
C HIS A 16 -6.91 -7.60 4.07
N TYR A 17 -6.88 -6.47 4.78
CA TYR A 17 -7.92 -5.44 4.69
C TYR A 17 -8.01 -4.84 3.28
N LEU A 18 -6.86 -4.60 2.64
CA LEU A 18 -6.80 -4.04 1.29
C LEU A 18 -7.33 -5.02 0.23
N LEU A 19 -7.09 -6.32 0.40
CA LEU A 19 -7.57 -7.37 -0.49
C LEU A 19 -9.08 -7.57 -0.37
N GLU A 20 -9.64 -7.36 0.82
CA GLU A 20 -11.09 -7.49 1.07
C GLU A 20 -11.85 -6.27 0.55
N GLU A 21 -11.40 -5.07 0.92
CA GLU A 21 -12.14 -3.81 0.70
C GLU A 21 -11.83 -3.10 -0.62
N SER A 22 -10.79 -3.52 -1.36
CA SER A 22 -10.39 -2.84 -2.60
C SER A 22 -10.03 -3.80 -3.73
N GLU A 23 -10.85 -3.80 -4.78
CA GLU A 23 -10.58 -4.55 -6.00
C GLU A 23 -9.30 -4.07 -6.72
N VAL A 24 -8.98 -2.77 -6.60
CA VAL A 24 -7.75 -2.20 -7.16
C VAL A 24 -6.53 -2.83 -6.51
N PHE A 25 -6.48 -2.85 -5.17
CA PHE A 25 -5.38 -3.48 -4.44
C PHE A 25 -5.36 -5.00 -4.64
N ARG A 26 -6.53 -5.64 -4.78
CA ARG A 26 -6.63 -7.06 -5.14
C ARG A 26 -5.99 -7.36 -6.49
N GLY A 27 -6.28 -6.57 -7.52
CA GLY A 27 -5.64 -6.73 -8.84
C GLY A 27 -4.15 -6.42 -8.80
N MET A 28 -3.76 -5.37 -8.08
CA MET A 28 -2.36 -4.96 -7.93
C MET A 28 -1.51 -6.04 -7.25
N PHE A 29 -2.02 -6.71 -6.21
CA PHE A 29 -1.28 -7.76 -5.52
C PHE A 29 -1.32 -9.11 -6.24
N HIS A 30 -2.43 -9.47 -6.91
CA HIS A 30 -2.49 -10.69 -7.71
C HIS A 30 -1.61 -10.66 -8.95
N SER A 31 -1.36 -9.48 -9.51
CA SER A 31 -0.51 -9.31 -10.69
C SER A 31 0.99 -9.30 -10.38
N GLN A 32 1.39 -9.55 -9.12
CA GLN A 32 2.79 -9.74 -8.72
C GLN A 32 3.20 -11.21 -8.94
N PRO A 33 3.84 -11.61 -10.07
CA PRO A 33 4.24 -12.99 -10.29
C PRO A 33 5.28 -13.41 -9.24
N GLY A 34 5.02 -14.55 -8.61
CA GLY A 34 5.76 -15.05 -7.47
C GLY A 34 7.27 -15.08 -7.70
N GLY A 35 8.01 -14.33 -6.88
CA GLY A 35 9.46 -14.46 -6.72
C GLY A 35 10.30 -13.20 -6.91
N LYS A 36 9.74 -12.09 -7.40
CA LYS A 36 10.47 -10.80 -7.42
C LYS A 36 10.12 -9.97 -6.18
N THR A 37 11.15 -9.51 -5.48
CA THR A 37 11.07 -8.73 -4.24
C THR A 37 11.04 -7.21 -4.47
N ASP A 38 10.94 -6.75 -5.72
CA ASP A 38 11.10 -5.34 -6.11
C ASP A 38 9.79 -4.72 -6.65
N TYR A 39 8.65 -5.08 -6.04
CA TYR A 39 7.36 -4.52 -6.44
C TYR A 39 6.95 -3.35 -5.56
N GLU A 40 6.11 -2.48 -6.10
CA GLU A 40 5.52 -1.39 -5.33
C GLU A 40 4.76 -1.94 -4.09
N GLY A 41 5.02 -1.32 -2.94
CA GLY A 41 4.49 -1.67 -1.64
C GLY A 41 5.13 -2.88 -0.96
N THR A 42 6.28 -3.40 -1.44
CA THR A 42 6.98 -4.51 -0.77
C THR A 42 8.05 -4.08 0.23
N SER A 43 8.61 -2.87 0.11
CA SER A 43 9.62 -2.33 1.02
C SER A 43 9.55 -0.80 1.14
N ASP A 44 10.32 -0.24 2.08
CA ASP A 44 10.39 1.20 2.35
C ASP A 44 11.04 1.97 1.19
N GLU A 45 11.87 1.30 0.38
CA GLU A 45 12.51 1.86 -0.82
C GLU A 45 11.57 1.84 -2.04
N ARG A 46 10.51 1.04 -1.98
CA ARG A 46 9.49 0.87 -3.03
C ARG A 46 8.09 0.97 -2.42
N PRO A 47 7.71 2.08 -1.76
CA PRO A 47 6.37 2.22 -1.19
C PRO A 47 5.34 2.49 -2.30
N ILE A 48 4.07 2.21 -2.03
CA ILE A 48 2.94 2.69 -2.85
C ILE A 48 2.79 4.18 -2.62
N LEU A 49 2.96 4.98 -3.67
CA LEU A 49 2.93 6.43 -3.57
C LEU A 49 1.48 6.94 -3.62
N LEU A 50 1.07 7.70 -2.60
CA LEU A 50 -0.21 8.43 -2.60
C LEU A 50 0.08 9.95 -2.55
N PRO A 51 0.44 10.57 -3.69
CA PRO A 51 0.92 11.95 -3.72
C PRO A 51 -0.17 12.99 -3.42
N ASP A 52 -1.43 12.64 -3.66
CA ASP A 52 -2.58 13.54 -3.49
C ASP A 52 -3.37 13.28 -2.19
N VAL A 53 -2.85 12.41 -1.31
CA VAL A 53 -3.49 12.05 -0.05
C VAL A 53 -2.69 12.64 1.11
N LYS A 54 -3.38 13.36 2.00
CA LYS A 54 -2.76 13.87 3.22
C LYS A 54 -2.69 12.78 4.28
N LYS A 55 -1.70 12.87 5.17
CA LYS A 55 -1.55 11.91 6.27
C LYS A 55 -2.81 11.84 7.14
N GLU A 56 -3.47 12.97 7.40
CA GLU A 56 -4.66 13.00 8.27
C GLU A 56 -5.85 12.27 7.63
N GLU A 57 -5.99 12.37 6.30
CA GLU A 57 -7.04 11.66 5.55
C GLU A 57 -6.79 10.15 5.58
N PHE A 58 -5.52 9.76 5.50
CA PHE A 58 -5.12 8.36 5.53
C PHE A 58 -5.26 7.74 6.92
N GLU A 59 -4.92 8.48 7.97
CA GLU A 59 -5.08 8.03 9.36
C GLU A 59 -6.54 7.78 9.73
N VAL A 60 -7.47 8.62 9.27
CA VAL A 60 -8.92 8.40 9.47
C VAL A 60 -9.43 7.11 8.83
N LEU A 61 -8.82 6.67 7.72
CA LEU A 61 -9.16 5.41 7.06
C LEU A 61 -8.55 4.18 7.75
N MET A 62 -7.60 4.38 8.66
CA MET A 62 -6.85 3.31 9.34
C MET A 62 -7.34 3.03 10.77
N ASP A 63 -8.23 3.87 11.30
CA ASP A 63 -8.85 3.76 12.62
C ASP A 63 -10.13 2.90 12.56
#